data_AF-A0A956SJT2-F1
#
_entry.id   AF-A0A956SJT2-F1
#
_cell.length_a   1.000
_cell.length_b   1.000
_cell.length_c   1.000
_cell.angle_alpha   90.00
_cell.angle_beta   90.00
_cell.angle_gamma   90.00
#
_symmetry.space_group_name_H-M   'P 1'
#
loop_
_entity.id
_entity.type
_entity.pdbx_description
1 polymer ?
#
loop_
_entity_poly.entity_id
_entity_poly.type
_entity_poly.pdbx_seq_one_letter_code
_entity_poly.pdbx_strand_id
1 'polypeptide(L)' 'FELNAKSIYLYHHEDLYRYALSLVQQLGCHRYSIGSDGHKLAHFRLGFDQLESLLEEYSISKEEVINYR' A
#
# COMPACT_ATOMS: atom_id res chain seq x y z
N PHE A 1 -2.09 6.67 -5.67
CA PHE A 1 -2.59 6.49 -4.29
C PHE A 1 -1.48 5.85 -3.45
N GLU A 2 -1.21 6.35 -2.25
CA GLU A 2 -0.16 5.78 -1.37
C GLU A 2 -0.76 4.76 -0.39
N LEU A 3 -0.14 3.59 -0.28
CA LEU A 3 -0.39 2.63 0.79
C LEU A 3 0.68 2.79 1.88
N ASN A 4 0.24 3.18 3.07
CA ASN A 4 1.10 3.40 4.23
C ASN A 4 1.05 2.18 5.17
N ALA A 5 2.10 1.37 5.17
CA ALA A 5 2.16 0.12 5.92
C ALA A 5 2.02 0.32 7.44
N LYS A 6 2.52 1.43 7.98
CA LYS A 6 2.39 1.74 9.41
C LYS A 6 0.94 2.02 9.78
N SER A 7 0.24 2.80 8.97
CA SER A 7 -1.19 3.07 9.16
C SER A 7 -2.02 1.78 9.05
N ILE A 8 -1.74 0.96 8.03
CA ILE A 8 -2.46 -0.29 7.78
C ILE A 8 -2.23 -1.29 8.92
N TYR A 9 -0.97 -1.59 9.26
CA TYR A 9 -0.65 -2.73 10.13
C TYR A 9 -0.38 -2.37 11.60
N LEU A 10 0.25 -1.22 11.90
CA LEU A 10 0.47 -0.83 13.30
C LEU A 10 -0.72 -0.12 13.91
N TYR A 11 -1.48 0.61 13.10
CA TYR A 11 -2.68 1.32 13.57
C TYR A 11 -3.99 0.63 13.14
N HIS A 12 -3.91 -0.53 12.50
CA HIS A 12 -5.04 -1.40 12.18
C HIS A 12 -6.12 -0.74 11.31
N HIS A 13 -5.71 0.08 10.34
CA HIS A 13 -6.62 0.78 9.43
C HIS A 13 -6.83 0.09 8.07
N GLU A 14 -6.54 -1.21 7.95
CA GLU A 14 -6.60 -1.93 6.66
C GLU A 14 -7.93 -1.76 5.92
N ASP A 15 -9.07 -1.84 6.61
CA ASP A 15 -10.40 -1.71 6.00
C ASP A 15 -10.60 -0.36 5.28
N LEU A 16 -10.00 0.72 5.81
CA LEU A 16 -10.06 2.04 5.17
C LEU A 16 -9.26 2.06 3.87
N TYR A 17 -8.11 1.38 3.83
CA TYR A 17 -7.30 1.28 2.61
C TYR A 17 -7.97 0.39 1.58
N ARG A 18 -8.61 -0.71 1.98
CA ARG A 18 -9.40 -1.58 1.09
C ARG A 18 -10.57 -0.83 0.46
N TYR A 19 -11.29 -0.05 1.26
CA TYR A 19 -12.33 0.85 0.75
C TYR A 19 -11.77 1.87 -0.24
N ALA A 20 -10.70 2.57 0.13
CA ALA A 20 -10.08 3.59 -0.72
C ALA A 20 -9.54 3.00 -2.03
N LEU A 21 -8.87 1.84 -1.99
CA LEU A 21 -8.37 1.12 -3.17
C LEU A 21 -9.50 0.80 -4.15
N SER A 22 -10.61 0.27 -3.64
CA SER A 22 -11.79 -0.03 -4.45
C SER A 22 -12.33 1.23 -5.15
N LEU A 23 -12.42 2.34 -4.43
CA LEU A 23 -12.90 3.61 -4.96
C LEU A 23 -11.94 4.20 -6.02
N VAL A 24 -10.65 4.26 -5.72
CA VAL A 24 -9.68 4.87 -6.66
C VAL A 24 -9.50 4.03 -7.92
N GLN A 25 -9.63 2.70 -7.84
CA GLN A 25 -9.65 1.83 -9.03
C GLN A 25 -10.89 2.10 -9.90
N GLN A 26 -12.07 2.23 -9.30
CA GLN A 26 -13.29 2.60 -10.03
C GLN A 26 -13.17 3.96 -10.73
N LEU A 27 -12.35 4.86 -10.19
CA LEU A 27 -12.05 6.17 -10.77
C LEU A 27 -10.88 6.16 -11.78
N GLY A 28 -10.30 5.01 -12.09
CA GLY A 28 -9.20 4.86 -13.07
C GLY A 28 -7.80 5.17 -12.53
N CYS A 29 -7.56 4.93 -11.24
CA CYS A 29 -6.21 5.08 -10.68
C CYS A 29 -5.29 3.94 -11.13
N HIS A 30 -4.16 4.31 -11.75
CA HIS A 30 -3.13 3.39 -12.27
C HIS A 30 -1.72 3.73 -11.77
N ARG A 31 -1.63 4.51 -10.69
CA ARG A 31 -0.35 4.94 -10.11
C ARG A 31 -0.40 4.86 -8.61
N TYR A 32 0.42 3.98 -8.05
CA TYR A 32 0.48 3.67 -6.63
C TYR A 32 1.89 3.90 -6.09
N SER A 33 1.98 4.03 -4.77
CA SER A 33 3.25 4.02 -4.04
C SER A 33 3.05 3.28 -2.73
N ILE A 34 4.11 2.62 -2.26
CA ILE A 34 4.11 1.91 -0.97
C ILE A 34 5.12 2.57 -0.03
N GLY A 35 4.75 2.76 1.24
CA GLY A 35 5.59 3.45 2.20
C GLY A 35 5.41 2.90 3.61
N SER A 36 6.52 2.74 4.34
CA SER A 36 6.45 2.36 5.76
C SER A 36 6.29 3.57 6.68
N ASP A 37 6.58 4.79 6.20
CA ASP A 37 6.60 6.02 7.00
C ASP A 37 7.39 5.87 8.33
N GLY A 38 8.48 5.11 8.21
CA GLY A 38 9.37 4.75 9.30
C GLY A 38 10.29 5.89 9.68
N HIS A 39 10.20 6.35 10.92
CA HIS A 39 11.13 7.32 11.51
C HIS A 39 12.25 6.66 12.35
N LYS A 40 12.32 5.31 12.32
CA LYS A 40 13.31 4.47 12.99
C LYS A 40 13.73 3.34 12.05
N LEU A 41 14.96 2.83 12.20
CA LEU A 41 15.49 1.76 11.34
C LEU A 41 14.63 0.48 11.37
N ALA A 42 14.07 0.14 12.52
CA ALA A 42 13.18 -1.02 12.66
C ALA A 42 11.89 -0.92 11.82
N HIS A 43 11.52 0.27 11.34
CA HIS A 43 10.37 0.46 10.46
C HIS A 43 10.75 0.43 8.98
N PHE A 44 12.03 0.27 8.63
CA PHE A 44 12.45 0.17 7.25
C PHE A 44 11.77 -1.02 6.57
N ARG A 45 10.99 -0.74 5.51
CA ARG A 45 10.15 -1.71 4.79
C ARG A 45 9.21 -2.55 5.67
N LEU A 46 8.87 -2.05 6.87
CA LEU A 46 7.90 -2.71 7.73
C LEU A 46 6.58 -2.92 6.98
N GLY A 47 6.08 -4.15 6.94
CA GLY A 47 4.80 -4.48 6.33
C GLY A 47 4.80 -4.55 4.79
N PHE A 48 5.96 -4.50 4.13
CA PHE A 48 6.02 -4.51 2.67
C PHE A 48 5.50 -5.82 2.06
N ASP A 49 5.86 -6.98 2.62
CA ASP A 49 5.39 -8.28 2.10
C ASP A 49 3.86 -8.37 2.12
N GLN A 50 3.24 -7.86 3.19
CA GLN A 50 1.78 -7.80 3.29
C GLN A 50 1.18 -6.77 2.33
N LEU A 51 1.84 -5.62 2.12
CA LEU A 51 1.40 -4.66 1.09
C LEU A 51 1.46 -5.27 -0.30
N GLU A 52 2.49 -6.05 -0.62
CA GLU A 52 2.61 -6.73 -1.91
C GLU A 52 1.47 -7.72 -2.11
N SER A 53 1.13 -8.50 -1.08
CA SER A 53 -0.04 -9.39 -1.12
C SER A 53 -1.36 -8.63 -1.32
N LEU A 54 -1.53 -7.48 -0.66
CA LEU A 54 -2.71 -6.62 -0.84
C LEU A 54 -2.79 -6.05 -2.26
N LEU A 55 -1.66 -5.62 -2.84
CA LEU A 55 -1.64 -5.12 -4.22
C LEU A 55 -2.01 -6.23 -5.23
N GLU A 56 -1.50 -7.44 -5.02
CA GLU A 56 -1.84 -8.62 -5.84
C GLU A 56 -3.33 -8.96 -5.75
N GLU A 57 -3.93 -8.88 -4.56
CA GLU A 57 -5.38 -9.08 -4.36
C GLU A 57 -6.22 -8.11 -5.20
N TYR A 58 -5.76 -6.86 -5.33
CA TYR A 58 -6.40 -5.83 -6.15
C TYR A 58 -5.95 -5.85 -7.62
N SER A 59 -5.18 -6.86 -8.05
CA SER A 59 -4.62 -6.98 -9.41
C SER A 59 -3.81 -5.74 -9.84
N ILE A 60 -3.17 -5.05 -8.89
CA ILE A 60 -2.29 -3.91 -9.17
C ILE A 60 -0.90 -4.45 -9.52
N SER A 61 -0.41 -4.11 -10.71
CA SER A 61 0.87 -4.62 -11.19
C SER A 61 2.06 -3.85 -10.58
N LYS A 62 3.25 -4.46 -10.60
CA LYS A 62 4.49 -3.82 -10.10
C LYS A 62 4.84 -2.57 -10.90
N GLU A 63 4.47 -2.53 -12.19
CA GLU A 63 4.68 -1.39 -13.08
C GLU A 63 3.79 -0.18 -12.71
N GLU A 64 2.65 -0.41 -12.07
CA GLU A 64 1.78 0.66 -11.56
C GLU A 64 2.30 1.25 -10.23
N VAL A 65 3.30 0.62 -9.59
CA VAL A 65 3.86 1.06 -8.31
C VAL A 65 5.19 1.80 -8.54
N ILE A 66 5.19 3.11 -8.28
CA ILE A 66 6.28 4.02 -8.66
C ILE A 66 7.61 3.71 -7.95
N ASN A 67 7.55 3.18 -6.72
CA ASN A 67 8.71 2.93 -5.88
C ASN A 67 8.89 1.45 -5.51
N TYR A 68 8.41 0.56 -6.37
CA TYR A 68 8.62 -0.87 -6.22
C TYR A 68 10.11 -1.21 -6.44
N ARG A 69 10.82 -1.63 -5.38
CA ARG A 69 12.27 -1.93 -5.39
C ARG A 69 12.63 -3.11 -4.49
#